data_AF-A0A929L3F6-F1
#
_entry.id   AF-A0A929L3F6-F1
#
_cell.length_a   1.000
_cell.length_b   1.000
_cell.length_c   1.000
_cell.angle_alpha   90.00
_cell.angle_beta   90.00
_cell.angle_gamma   90.00
#
_symmetry.space_group_name_H-M   'P 1'
#
loop_
_entity.id
_entity.type
_entity.pdbx_description
1 polymer ?
#
loop_
_entity_poly.entity_id
_entity_poly.type
_entity_poly.pdbx_seq_one_letter_code
_entity_poly.pdbx_strand_id
1 'polypeptide(L)'
;MGRKPILSFLLATSILFGLASCKKSTSTTENTPEPVVPVTSPPSTTAPVFTGPSTTAANLTIRVIYLVPSDRKLNQAYTDAVGVSSSRLATWYKSALGGNKTFHLNTKITETIQSTHAAAWFNANNGNSGTDAQFYFYTNARNDVRAILGSGYDESKYIYMVYVDAAGTTGAGAIGFTAMPENDLLGLTNQMPQPWARWVGGAGHEIGHAFGLPHPANQDPNALMWTGYTLYPNCILNDSDKATLNANKFFY
;
A
#
# COMPACT_ATOMS: atom_id res chain seq x y z
N MET A 1 -40.61 14.46 11.74
CA MET A 1 -39.78 13.32 11.29
C MET A 1 -38.36 13.81 11.10
N GLY A 2 -37.53 13.73 12.15
CA GLY A 2 -36.13 14.16 12.09
C GLY A 2 -35.21 12.95 11.93
N ARG A 3 -34.48 12.87 10.81
CA ARG A 3 -33.43 11.88 10.61
C ARG A 3 -32.20 12.28 11.43
N LYS A 4 -31.78 11.41 12.34
CA LYS A 4 -30.50 11.54 13.06
C LYS A 4 -29.36 11.17 12.11
N PRO A 5 -28.23 11.91 12.10
CA PRO A 5 -27.05 11.52 11.34
C PRO A 5 -26.34 10.35 12.04
N ILE A 6 -25.91 9.37 11.25
CA ILE A 6 -25.05 8.27 11.67
C ILE A 6 -23.62 8.83 11.68
N LEU A 7 -23.02 8.89 12.88
CA LEU A 7 -21.64 9.31 13.09
C LEU A 7 -20.74 8.09 12.85
N SER A 8 -20.00 8.07 11.74
CA SER A 8 -18.92 7.10 11.53
C SER A 8 -17.72 7.49 12.40
N PHE A 9 -17.40 6.66 13.38
CA PHE A 9 -16.19 6.79 14.18
C PHE A 9 -14.97 6.36 13.36
N LEU A 10 -14.11 7.30 12.98
CA LEU A 10 -12.70 7.01 12.76
C LEU A 10 -12.04 6.93 14.15
N LEU A 11 -11.59 5.73 14.54
CA LEU A 11 -10.76 5.54 15.72
C LEU A 11 -9.35 5.19 15.23
N ALA A 12 -8.44 6.16 15.29
CA ALA A 12 -7.02 5.94 15.06
C ALA A 12 -6.26 6.51 16.26
N THR A 13 -5.73 5.61 17.09
CA THR A 13 -4.92 5.96 18.26
C THR A 13 -3.47 5.69 17.91
N SER A 14 -2.65 6.74 17.79
CA SER A 14 -1.19 6.64 17.63
C SER A 14 -0.54 6.39 19.00
N ILE A 15 0.45 5.50 19.07
CA ILE A 15 1.25 5.27 20.28
C ILE A 15 2.74 5.53 20.00
N LEU A 16 3.35 6.34 20.87
CA LEU A 16 4.78 6.61 21.01
C LEU A 16 5.53 5.36 21.50
N PHE A 17 6.66 5.02 20.87
CA PHE A 17 7.47 3.85 21.21
C PHE A 17 8.31 4.05 22.48
N GLY A 18 8.14 3.16 23.46
CA GLY A 18 9.08 2.90 24.55
C GLY A 18 9.88 1.63 24.27
N LEU A 19 11.20 1.71 24.40
CA LEU A 19 12.15 0.60 24.25
C LEU A 19 11.96 -0.41 25.40
N ALA A 20 11.63 -1.66 25.07
CA ALA A 20 11.73 -2.79 25.98
C ALA A 20 12.64 -3.85 25.39
N SER A 21 13.83 -3.99 25.99
CA SER A 21 14.78 -5.06 25.76
C SER A 21 14.37 -6.28 26.58
N CYS A 22 14.22 -7.45 25.96
CA CYS A 22 14.25 -8.72 26.68
C CYS A 22 14.66 -9.91 25.80
N LYS A 23 15.28 -10.89 26.49
CA LYS A 23 16.20 -11.91 26.01
C LYS A 23 15.58 -13.00 25.13
N LYS A 24 16.40 -13.48 24.20
CA LYS A 24 16.17 -14.53 23.20
C LYS A 24 16.22 -15.94 23.85
N SER A 25 15.23 -16.78 23.58
CA SER A 25 15.32 -18.24 23.74
C SER A 25 15.28 -18.86 22.34
N THR A 26 16.28 -19.68 22.03
CA THR A 26 16.52 -20.29 20.72
C THR A 26 15.81 -21.63 20.60
N SER A 27 14.98 -21.77 19.56
CA SER A 27 14.62 -23.05 18.95
C SER A 27 14.75 -22.88 17.44
N THR A 28 15.70 -23.61 16.86
CA THR A 28 16.13 -23.57 15.47
C THR A 28 15.39 -24.64 14.68
N THR A 29 14.52 -24.21 13.77
CA THR A 29 14.24 -24.94 12.52
C THR A 29 14.53 -23.98 11.37
N GLU A 30 15.65 -24.23 10.72
CA GLU A 30 16.31 -23.43 9.70
C GLU A 30 15.57 -23.60 8.37
N ASN A 31 14.66 -22.68 8.05
CA ASN A 31 14.26 -22.41 6.67
C ASN A 31 15.22 -21.38 6.11
N THR A 32 16.27 -21.85 5.42
CA THR A 32 17.21 -21.01 4.69
C THR A 32 16.44 -20.17 3.66
N PRO A 33 16.44 -18.83 3.76
CA PRO A 33 15.90 -18.00 2.68
C PRO A 33 16.81 -18.17 1.46
N GLU A 34 16.23 -18.43 0.29
CA GLU A 34 16.96 -18.37 -0.97
C GLU A 34 17.68 -17.02 -1.10
N PRO A 35 18.95 -17.00 -1.54
CA PRO A 35 19.67 -15.76 -1.76
C PRO A 35 18.96 -14.97 -2.86
N VAL A 36 18.51 -13.76 -2.52
CA VAL A 36 17.99 -12.78 -3.48
C VAL A 36 19.16 -12.36 -4.36
N VAL A 37 19.26 -12.94 -5.56
CA VAL A 37 20.21 -12.51 -6.57
C VAL A 37 19.86 -11.07 -6.95
N PRO A 38 20.78 -10.10 -6.87
CA PRO A 38 20.54 -8.76 -7.35
C PRO A 38 20.28 -8.85 -8.86
N VAL A 39 19.07 -8.51 -9.30
CA VAL A 39 18.77 -8.38 -10.72
C VAL A 39 19.43 -7.08 -11.19
N THR A 40 20.72 -7.14 -11.53
CA THR A 40 21.42 -6.04 -12.20
C THR A 40 21.14 -6.14 -13.70
N SER A 41 19.95 -5.72 -14.12
CA SER A 41 19.74 -5.41 -15.54
C SER A 41 20.66 -4.25 -15.94
N PRO A 42 21.29 -4.29 -17.13
CA PRO A 42 22.10 -3.18 -17.60
C PRO A 42 21.25 -1.90 -17.65
N PRO A 43 21.83 -0.72 -17.31
CA PRO A 43 21.08 0.52 -17.32
C PRO A 43 20.53 0.79 -18.72
N SER A 44 19.20 0.82 -18.83
CA SER A 44 18.54 1.30 -20.04
C SER A 44 18.95 2.75 -20.28
N THR A 45 19.47 3.05 -21.47
CA THR A 45 19.91 4.39 -21.87
C THR A 45 18.75 5.30 -22.26
N THR A 46 17.52 4.77 -22.31
CA THR A 46 16.33 5.56 -22.60
C THR A 46 15.77 6.15 -21.31
N ALA A 47 15.55 7.47 -21.30
CA ALA A 47 14.89 8.13 -20.18
C ALA A 47 13.52 7.48 -19.89
N PRO A 48 13.15 7.28 -18.62
CA PRO A 48 11.88 6.67 -18.28
C PRO A 48 10.72 7.55 -18.74
N VAL A 49 9.68 6.93 -19.30
CA VAL A 49 8.51 7.62 -19.85
C VAL A 49 7.29 7.33 -18.99
N PHE A 50 6.52 8.37 -18.68
CA PHE A 50 5.24 8.22 -18.01
C PHE A 50 4.30 7.36 -18.82
N THR A 51 3.64 6.42 -18.15
CA THR A 51 2.71 5.52 -18.81
C THR A 51 1.32 6.13 -18.95
N GLY A 52 1.02 7.11 -18.09
CA GLY A 52 -0.32 7.63 -17.90
C GLY A 52 -1.26 6.60 -17.25
N PRO A 53 -2.52 7.02 -17.00
CA PRO A 53 -3.58 6.13 -16.56
C PRO A 53 -3.81 4.97 -17.53
N SER A 54 -4.00 3.76 -17.00
CA SER A 54 -4.45 2.62 -17.82
C SER A 54 -5.86 2.88 -18.40
N THR A 55 -5.97 2.84 -19.72
CA THR A 55 -7.25 2.93 -20.45
C THR A 55 -7.91 1.56 -20.66
N THR A 56 -7.20 0.48 -20.31
CA THR A 56 -7.61 -0.92 -20.51
C THR A 56 -7.61 -1.70 -19.19
N ALA A 57 -7.67 -1.01 -18.05
CA ALA A 57 -7.74 -1.67 -16.75
C ALA A 57 -8.97 -2.59 -16.70
N ALA A 58 -8.77 -3.84 -16.27
CA ALA A 58 -9.85 -4.80 -16.16
C ALA A 58 -10.67 -4.53 -14.89
N ASN A 59 -11.99 -4.68 -14.95
CA ASN A 59 -12.84 -4.56 -13.76
C ASN A 59 -12.40 -5.53 -12.66
N LEU A 60 -12.63 -5.14 -11.41
CA LEU A 60 -12.31 -5.91 -10.20
C LEU A 60 -10.80 -6.19 -10.04
N THR A 61 -9.96 -5.27 -10.52
CA THR A 61 -8.50 -5.31 -10.32
C THR A 61 -8.02 -4.19 -9.41
N ILE A 62 -6.77 -4.33 -8.96
CA ILE A 62 -6.03 -3.25 -8.31
C ILE A 62 -5.34 -2.41 -9.37
N ARG A 63 -5.51 -1.09 -9.28
CA ARG A 63 -4.70 -0.13 -10.01
C ARG A 63 -3.56 0.32 -9.11
N VAL A 64 -2.35 -0.14 -9.44
CA VAL A 64 -1.13 0.22 -8.72
C VAL A 64 -0.53 1.44 -9.39
N ILE A 65 -0.50 2.55 -8.68
CA ILE A 65 -0.09 3.86 -9.22
C ILE A 65 1.18 4.29 -8.52
N TYR A 66 2.20 4.62 -9.30
CA TYR A 66 3.33 5.42 -8.87
C TYR A 66 3.10 6.87 -9.31
N LEU A 67 2.75 7.72 -8.34
CA LEU A 67 2.44 9.13 -8.52
C LEU A 67 3.69 9.98 -8.28
N VAL A 68 4.13 10.69 -9.32
CA VAL A 68 5.34 11.52 -9.29
C VAL A 68 4.93 12.99 -9.21
N PRO A 69 5.30 13.74 -8.16
CA PRO A 69 5.03 15.17 -8.07
C PRO A 69 5.60 15.97 -9.25
N SER A 70 5.02 17.14 -9.52
CA SER A 70 5.38 17.98 -10.67
C SER A 70 6.84 18.48 -10.63
N ASP A 71 7.43 18.55 -9.44
CA ASP A 71 8.81 18.98 -9.17
C ASP A 71 9.79 17.79 -9.04
N ARG A 72 9.33 16.56 -9.31
CA ARG A 72 10.15 15.34 -9.28
C ARG A 72 10.26 14.71 -10.67
N LYS A 73 11.25 13.84 -10.84
CA LYS A 73 11.48 13.08 -12.08
C LYS A 73 11.03 11.65 -11.89
N LEU A 74 10.51 11.04 -12.95
CA LEU A 74 10.14 9.63 -12.94
C LEU A 74 11.37 8.77 -12.60
N ASN A 75 11.22 7.91 -11.60
CA ASN A 75 12.24 6.97 -11.16
C ASN A 75 11.86 5.56 -11.59
N GLN A 76 12.64 4.97 -12.50
CA GLN A 76 12.37 3.62 -13.00
C GLN A 76 12.51 2.56 -11.91
N ALA A 77 13.48 2.70 -11.00
CA ALA A 77 13.66 1.75 -9.90
C ALA A 77 12.44 1.72 -8.97
N TYR A 78 11.79 2.86 -8.74
CA TYR A 78 10.53 2.92 -7.97
C TYR A 78 9.38 2.25 -8.72
N THR A 79 9.27 2.51 -10.03
CA THR A 79 8.26 1.86 -10.89
C THR A 79 8.34 0.33 -10.81
N ASP A 80 9.56 -0.19 -10.96
CA ASP A 80 9.83 -1.63 -10.96
C ASP A 80 9.60 -2.23 -9.57
N ALA A 81 10.11 -1.58 -8.51
CA ALA A 81 9.99 -2.07 -7.14
C ALA A 81 8.54 -2.10 -6.65
N VAL A 82 7.72 -1.11 -7.02
CA VAL A 82 6.27 -1.09 -6.75
C VAL A 82 5.56 -2.27 -7.45
N GLY A 83 5.94 -2.56 -8.70
CA GLY A 83 5.36 -3.68 -9.45
C GLY A 83 5.73 -5.05 -8.85
N VAL A 84 6.99 -5.22 -8.44
CA VAL A 84 7.48 -6.42 -7.76
C VAL A 84 6.78 -6.59 -6.40
N SER A 85 6.70 -5.52 -5.59
CA SER A 85 6.01 -5.53 -4.28
C SER A 85 4.55 -5.98 -4.43
N SER A 86 3.82 -5.39 -5.38
CA SER A 86 2.41 -5.71 -5.62
C SER A 86 2.20 -7.16 -6.05
N SER A 87 3.07 -7.69 -6.93
CA SER A 87 3.04 -9.10 -7.36
C SER A 87 3.30 -10.06 -6.19
N ARG A 88 4.22 -9.69 -5.30
CA ARG A 88 4.57 -10.47 -4.11
C ARG A 88 3.42 -10.50 -3.10
N LEU A 89 2.74 -9.37 -2.91
CA LEU A 89 1.52 -9.31 -2.11
C LEU A 89 0.40 -10.19 -2.67
N ALA A 90 0.12 -10.13 -3.97
CA ALA A 90 -0.89 -11.01 -4.58
C ALA A 90 -0.56 -12.50 -4.34
N THR A 91 0.71 -12.87 -4.48
CA THR A 91 1.18 -14.23 -4.18
C THR A 91 1.00 -14.60 -2.71
N TRP A 92 1.36 -13.69 -1.79
CA TRP A 92 1.23 -13.94 -0.36
C TRP A 92 -0.23 -14.05 0.08
N TYR A 93 -1.10 -13.13 -0.35
CA TYR A 93 -2.54 -13.18 -0.05
C TYR A 93 -3.17 -14.48 -0.57
N LYS A 94 -2.76 -14.94 -1.77
CA LYS A 94 -3.15 -16.25 -2.30
C LYS A 94 -2.80 -17.38 -1.34
N SER A 95 -1.55 -17.45 -0.90
CA SER A 95 -1.08 -18.49 0.02
C SER A 95 -1.76 -18.41 1.39
N ALA A 96 -1.91 -17.20 1.94
CA ALA A 96 -2.55 -16.95 3.22
C ALA A 96 -4.05 -17.33 3.23
N LEU A 97 -4.70 -17.32 2.06
CA LEU A 97 -6.08 -17.77 1.84
C LEU A 97 -6.19 -19.25 1.44
N GLY A 98 -5.12 -20.04 1.55
CA GLY A 98 -5.13 -21.46 1.23
C GLY A 98 -5.02 -21.77 -0.26
N GLY A 99 -4.54 -20.84 -1.07
CA GLY A 99 -4.14 -21.06 -2.47
C GLY A 99 -5.21 -20.81 -3.53
N ASN A 100 -6.46 -20.58 -3.14
CA ASN A 100 -7.60 -20.61 -4.07
C ASN A 100 -8.00 -19.24 -4.66
N LYS A 101 -7.74 -18.14 -3.95
CA LYS A 101 -8.18 -16.80 -4.33
C LYS A 101 -7.13 -15.75 -3.99
N THR A 102 -7.05 -14.71 -4.80
CA THR A 102 -6.30 -13.48 -4.51
C THR A 102 -6.92 -12.30 -5.23
N PHE A 103 -6.53 -11.08 -4.84
CA PHE A 103 -6.75 -9.93 -5.70
C PHE A 103 -5.93 -10.02 -6.99
N HIS A 104 -6.44 -9.36 -8.03
CA HIS A 104 -5.85 -9.37 -9.37
C HIS A 104 -5.23 -8.03 -9.72
N LEU A 105 -4.09 -8.09 -10.41
CA LEU A 105 -3.37 -6.93 -10.94
C LEU A 105 -3.66 -6.79 -12.44
N ASN A 106 -3.56 -5.58 -12.96
CA ASN A 106 -3.61 -5.34 -14.40
C ASN A 106 -2.34 -5.89 -15.09
N THR A 107 -2.44 -6.24 -16.38
CA THR A 107 -1.29 -6.71 -17.19
C THR A 107 -0.11 -5.75 -17.11
N LYS A 108 -0.40 -4.45 -17.18
CA LYS A 108 0.53 -3.41 -16.78
C LYS A 108 0.33 -3.11 -15.31
N ILE A 109 1.22 -3.66 -14.48
CA ILE A 109 1.05 -3.61 -13.02
C ILE A 109 1.15 -2.16 -12.52
N THR A 110 2.29 -1.50 -12.77
CA THR A 110 2.52 -0.13 -12.28
C THR A 110 2.16 0.90 -13.35
N GLU A 111 1.20 1.75 -13.04
CA GLU A 111 0.90 2.97 -13.77
C GLU A 111 1.76 4.11 -13.23
N THR A 112 2.56 4.76 -14.08
CA THR A 112 3.34 5.95 -13.70
C THR A 112 2.61 7.20 -14.18
N ILE A 113 2.28 8.06 -13.22
CA ILE A 113 1.44 9.24 -13.44
C ILE A 113 2.16 10.45 -12.85
N GLN A 114 2.19 11.56 -13.58
CA GLN A 114 2.68 12.82 -13.04
C GLN A 114 1.53 13.60 -12.39
N SER A 115 1.74 14.05 -11.16
CA SER A 115 0.85 14.97 -10.46
C SER A 115 1.02 16.39 -10.99
N THR A 116 -0.03 17.20 -10.89
CA THR A 116 0.04 18.65 -11.13
C THR A 116 0.60 19.42 -9.93
N HIS A 117 0.81 18.73 -8.81
CA HIS A 117 1.26 19.32 -7.54
C HIS A 117 2.70 18.93 -7.22
N ALA A 118 3.42 19.86 -6.59
CA ALA A 118 4.77 19.63 -6.06
C ALA A 118 4.73 18.74 -4.81
N ALA A 119 5.85 18.07 -4.48
CA ALA A 119 5.91 17.08 -3.40
C ALA A 119 5.44 17.64 -2.05
N ALA A 120 5.78 18.90 -1.75
CA ALA A 120 5.38 19.57 -0.51
C ALA A 120 3.86 19.73 -0.35
N TRP A 121 3.10 19.77 -1.46
CA TRP A 121 1.65 19.96 -1.45
C TRP A 121 0.91 18.82 -0.75
N PHE A 122 1.43 17.58 -0.84
CA PHE A 122 0.74 16.41 -0.28
C PHE A 122 0.61 16.47 1.25
N ASN A 123 1.52 17.12 1.97
CA ASN A 123 1.39 17.29 3.43
C ASN A 123 0.80 18.64 3.85
N ALA A 124 0.48 19.51 2.89
CA ALA A 124 -0.06 20.83 3.19
C ALA A 124 -1.57 20.76 3.49
N ASN A 125 -2.05 21.73 4.27
CA ASN A 125 -3.48 22.00 4.37
C ASN A 125 -3.94 22.74 3.12
N ASN A 126 -4.59 22.02 2.21
CA ASN A 126 -5.08 22.56 0.93
C ASN A 126 -6.58 22.91 0.97
N GLY A 127 -7.15 23.05 2.17
CA GLY A 127 -8.57 23.37 2.40
C GLY A 127 -9.52 22.18 2.26
N ASN A 128 -9.20 21.19 1.41
CA ASN A 128 -9.93 19.93 1.26
C ASN A 128 -9.18 18.71 1.82
N SER A 129 -8.11 18.94 2.58
CA SER A 129 -7.26 17.89 3.16
C SER A 129 -7.87 17.20 4.39
N GLY A 130 -9.05 17.66 4.85
CA GLY A 130 -9.68 17.24 6.10
C GLY A 130 -9.31 18.15 7.27
N THR A 131 -9.72 17.79 8.48
CA THR A 131 -9.46 18.58 9.69
C THR A 131 -8.26 18.10 10.49
N ASP A 132 -7.76 16.91 10.20
CA ASP A 132 -6.68 16.28 10.94
C ASP A 132 -5.41 16.21 10.08
N ALA A 133 -4.39 16.93 10.53
CA ALA A 133 -3.14 17.08 9.80
C ALA A 133 -2.42 15.76 9.55
N GLN A 134 -2.63 14.74 10.40
CA GLN A 134 -2.01 13.43 10.20
C GLN A 134 -2.53 12.72 8.93
N PHE A 135 -3.71 13.11 8.43
CA PHE A 135 -4.34 12.52 7.25
C PHE A 135 -4.30 13.42 6.01
N TYR A 136 -3.59 14.55 6.05
CA TYR A 136 -3.44 15.42 4.88
C TYR A 136 -2.82 14.68 3.71
N PHE A 137 -1.73 13.94 3.94
CA PHE A 137 -1.07 13.13 2.90
C PHE A 137 -2.03 12.20 2.18
N TYR A 138 -2.74 11.36 2.95
CA TYR A 138 -3.71 10.40 2.41
C TYR A 138 -4.83 11.10 1.62
N THR A 139 -5.43 12.14 2.21
CA THR A 139 -6.58 12.84 1.62
C THR A 139 -6.18 13.56 0.34
N ASN A 140 -5.03 14.25 0.36
CA ASN A 140 -4.48 14.96 -0.79
C ASN A 140 -4.12 13.98 -1.92
N ALA A 141 -3.47 12.84 -1.61
CA ALA A 141 -3.18 11.81 -2.60
C ALA A 141 -4.44 11.23 -3.25
N ARG A 142 -5.48 10.94 -2.45
CA ARG A 142 -6.77 10.45 -2.97
C ARG A 142 -7.45 11.48 -3.87
N ASN A 143 -7.47 12.74 -3.46
CA ASN A 143 -8.08 13.83 -4.21
C ASN A 143 -7.34 14.06 -5.54
N ASP A 144 -6.01 14.05 -5.53
CA ASP A 144 -5.19 14.27 -6.73
C ASP A 144 -5.36 13.11 -7.73
N VAL A 145 -5.27 11.86 -7.28
CA VAL A 145 -5.53 10.69 -8.14
C VAL A 145 -6.95 10.73 -8.72
N ARG A 146 -7.95 11.12 -7.93
CA ARG A 146 -9.33 11.28 -8.42
C ARG A 146 -9.42 12.37 -9.49
N ALA A 147 -8.76 13.50 -9.29
CA ALA A 147 -8.75 14.60 -10.26
C ALA A 147 -8.07 14.19 -11.57
N ILE A 148 -6.91 13.52 -11.49
CA ILE A 148 -6.14 13.07 -12.65
C ILE A 148 -6.91 12.01 -13.45
N LEU A 149 -7.54 11.05 -12.76
CA LEU A 149 -8.28 9.97 -13.41
C LEU A 149 -9.65 10.42 -13.94
N GLY A 150 -10.23 11.50 -13.40
CA GLY A 150 -11.52 12.02 -13.83
C GLY A 150 -12.61 10.95 -13.83
N SER A 151 -13.31 10.78 -14.95
CA SER A 151 -14.34 9.75 -15.12
C SER A 151 -13.81 8.31 -15.06
N GLY A 152 -12.49 8.11 -15.12
CA GLY A 152 -11.83 6.82 -14.93
C GLY A 152 -11.63 6.43 -13.46
N TYR A 153 -11.94 7.32 -12.51
CA TYR A 153 -11.93 7.01 -11.08
C TYR A 153 -13.24 6.32 -10.68
N ASP A 154 -13.18 5.05 -10.31
CA ASP A 154 -14.35 4.22 -10.01
C ASP A 154 -14.01 3.14 -8.98
N GLU A 155 -14.24 3.44 -7.70
CA GLU A 155 -14.02 2.52 -6.56
C GLU A 155 -14.99 1.31 -6.58
N SER A 156 -16.02 1.32 -7.45
CA SER A 156 -16.86 0.14 -7.65
C SER A 156 -16.19 -0.90 -8.55
N LYS A 157 -15.22 -0.49 -9.38
CA LYS A 157 -14.48 -1.35 -10.30
C LYS A 157 -13.04 -1.60 -9.88
N TYR A 158 -12.43 -0.68 -9.15
CA TYR A 158 -11.01 -0.73 -8.82
C TYR A 158 -10.76 -0.50 -7.34
N ILE A 159 -9.68 -1.08 -6.86
CA ILE A 159 -9.01 -0.60 -5.64
C ILE A 159 -7.72 0.10 -6.08
N TYR A 160 -7.42 1.24 -5.46
CA TYR A 160 -6.26 2.04 -5.78
C TYR A 160 -5.17 1.84 -4.74
N MET A 161 -4.01 1.40 -5.20
CA MET A 161 -2.80 1.27 -4.39
C MET A 161 -1.78 2.29 -4.88
N VAL A 162 -1.62 3.39 -4.15
CA VAL A 162 -0.92 4.57 -4.65
C VAL A 162 0.35 4.85 -3.86
N TYR A 163 1.50 4.77 -4.51
CA TYR A 163 2.77 5.24 -3.95
C TYR A 163 3.02 6.65 -4.47
N VAL A 164 3.32 7.61 -3.58
CA VAL A 164 3.60 9.00 -3.97
C VAL A 164 5.06 9.33 -3.66
N ASP A 165 5.80 9.88 -4.63
CA ASP A 165 7.18 10.35 -4.47
C ASP A 165 7.26 11.68 -3.69
N ALA A 166 6.62 11.71 -2.53
CA ALA A 166 6.58 12.85 -1.62
C ALA A 166 6.77 12.36 -0.19
N ALA A 167 7.45 13.18 0.62
CA ALA A 167 7.64 12.91 2.03
C ALA A 167 6.30 12.62 2.72
N GLY A 168 6.32 11.80 3.77
CA GLY A 168 5.15 11.49 4.57
C GLY A 168 5.54 10.57 5.72
N THR A 169 4.75 10.57 6.78
CA THR A 169 5.12 9.87 8.03
C THR A 169 4.76 8.39 7.99
N THR A 170 3.57 8.06 7.49
CA THR A 170 3.07 6.68 7.41
C THR A 170 2.18 6.51 6.19
N GLY A 171 2.12 5.28 5.67
CA GLY A 171 1.04 4.88 4.78
C GLY A 171 -0.31 4.91 5.52
N ALA A 172 -1.38 5.01 4.73
CA ALA A 172 -2.75 4.92 5.23
C ALA A 172 -3.67 4.27 4.19
N GLY A 173 -4.66 3.53 4.66
CA GLY A 173 -5.68 2.88 3.85
C GLY A 173 -7.08 3.06 4.40
N ALA A 174 -8.05 3.13 3.48
CA ALA A 174 -9.47 2.98 3.75
C ALA A 174 -10.12 2.29 2.55
N ILE A 175 -11.38 1.88 2.68
CA ILE A 175 -12.12 1.15 1.63
C ILE A 175 -11.88 1.79 0.25
N GLY A 176 -11.40 0.99 -0.70
CA GLY A 176 -11.17 1.41 -2.08
C GLY A 176 -9.83 2.09 -2.37
N PHE A 177 -9.09 2.57 -1.37
CA PHE A 177 -7.92 3.42 -1.60
C PHE A 177 -6.88 3.36 -0.48
N THR A 178 -5.61 3.15 -0.86
CA THR A 178 -4.44 3.33 0.01
C THR A 178 -3.40 4.25 -0.63
N ALA A 179 -2.74 5.04 0.21
CA ALA A 179 -1.59 5.87 -0.16
C ALA A 179 -0.37 5.56 0.72
N MET A 180 0.80 5.40 0.11
CA MET A 180 2.08 5.19 0.76
C MET A 180 3.09 6.29 0.36
N PRO A 181 3.82 6.89 1.32
CA PRO A 181 4.78 7.98 1.05
C PRO A 181 6.14 7.51 0.50
N GLU A 182 7.02 8.49 0.24
CA GLU A 182 8.38 8.30 -0.30
C GLU A 182 9.21 7.29 0.51
N ASN A 183 9.02 7.20 1.82
CA ASN A 183 9.72 6.21 2.65
C ASN A 183 9.43 4.77 2.22
N ASP A 184 8.21 4.46 1.74
CA ASP A 184 7.88 3.15 1.21
C ASP A 184 8.60 2.89 -0.12
N LEU A 185 8.73 3.90 -0.99
CA LEU A 185 9.50 3.81 -2.23
C LEU A 185 11.00 3.59 -1.97
N LEU A 186 11.56 4.37 -1.04
CA LEU A 186 12.94 4.21 -0.58
C LEU A 186 13.14 2.82 0.03
N GLY A 187 12.20 2.35 0.84
CA GLY A 187 12.22 1.03 1.45
C GLY A 187 12.18 -0.11 0.44
N LEU A 188 11.31 -0.02 -0.55
CA LEU A 188 11.21 -0.98 -1.65
C LEU A 188 12.45 -1.02 -2.56
N THR A 189 13.29 0.01 -2.49
CA THR A 189 14.58 0.09 -3.21
C THR A 189 15.81 -0.04 -2.30
N ASN A 190 15.64 -0.54 -1.07
CA ASN A 190 16.73 -0.75 -0.10
C ASN A 190 17.51 0.51 0.28
N GLN A 191 16.86 1.67 0.23
CA GLN A 191 17.43 2.96 0.67
C GLN A 191 17.04 3.32 2.12
N MET A 192 16.37 2.40 2.81
CA MET A 192 15.97 2.54 4.22
C MET A 192 16.65 1.47 5.09
N PRO A 193 16.88 1.72 6.39
CA PRO A 193 17.54 0.76 7.27
C PRO A 193 16.69 -0.49 7.57
N GLN A 194 15.36 -0.40 7.47
CA GLN A 194 14.47 -1.54 7.62
C GLN A 194 14.54 -2.44 6.38
N PRO A 195 14.44 -3.77 6.54
CA PRO A 195 14.53 -4.70 5.42
C PRO A 195 13.40 -4.47 4.42
N TRP A 196 13.69 -4.70 3.13
CA TRP A 196 12.72 -4.63 2.02
C TRP A 196 11.36 -5.28 2.35
N ALA A 197 11.39 -6.46 2.98
CA ALA A 197 10.21 -7.23 3.33
C ALA A 197 9.24 -6.48 4.27
N ARG A 198 9.74 -5.62 5.17
CA ARG A 198 8.90 -4.77 6.03
C ARG A 198 8.05 -3.80 5.22
N TRP A 199 8.61 -3.26 4.13
CA TRP A 199 7.93 -2.27 3.29
C TRP A 199 6.86 -2.93 2.41
N VAL A 200 7.14 -4.14 1.90
CA VAL A 200 6.11 -4.97 1.26
C VAL A 200 5.00 -5.31 2.25
N GLY A 201 5.35 -5.74 3.47
CA GLY A 201 4.37 -6.01 4.52
C GLY A 201 3.52 -4.80 4.85
N GLY A 202 4.13 -3.62 5.04
CA GLY A 202 3.42 -2.37 5.32
C GLY A 202 2.41 -2.03 4.23
N ALA A 203 2.81 -2.12 2.96
CA ALA A 203 1.88 -1.98 1.84
C ALA A 203 0.78 -3.04 1.84
N GLY A 204 1.09 -4.26 2.28
CA GLY A 204 0.13 -5.35 2.51
C GLY A 204 -0.91 -5.03 3.58
N HIS A 205 -0.52 -4.37 4.68
CA HIS A 205 -1.42 -3.87 5.72
C HIS A 205 -2.37 -2.81 5.15
N GLU A 206 -1.83 -1.80 4.46
CA GLU A 206 -2.65 -0.69 3.97
C GLU A 206 -3.63 -1.10 2.86
N ILE A 207 -3.22 -2.00 1.95
CA ILE A 207 -4.17 -2.55 0.96
C ILE A 207 -5.21 -3.47 1.63
N GLY A 208 -4.89 -4.09 2.77
CA GLY A 208 -5.84 -4.80 3.62
C GLY A 208 -6.99 -3.90 4.07
N HIS A 209 -6.69 -2.67 4.51
CA HIS A 209 -7.71 -1.66 4.80
C HIS A 209 -8.53 -1.28 3.58
N ALA A 210 -7.92 -1.21 2.40
CA ALA A 210 -8.63 -0.95 1.15
C ALA A 210 -9.60 -2.09 0.76
N PHE A 211 -9.31 -3.32 1.19
CA PHE A 211 -10.22 -4.46 1.09
C PHE A 211 -11.31 -4.52 2.18
N GLY A 212 -11.30 -3.57 3.12
CA GLY A 212 -12.26 -3.48 4.21
C GLY A 212 -11.86 -4.23 5.48
N LEU A 213 -10.59 -4.63 5.62
CA LEU A 213 -10.10 -5.25 6.85
C LEU A 213 -9.87 -4.18 7.94
N PRO A 214 -10.42 -4.32 9.14
CA PRO A 214 -10.08 -3.46 10.28
C PRO A 214 -8.78 -3.94 10.95
N HIS A 215 -8.24 -3.12 11.88
CA HIS A 215 -7.30 -3.65 12.86
C HIS A 215 -8.00 -4.71 13.74
N PRO A 216 -7.31 -5.80 14.11
CA PRO A 216 -7.93 -6.86 14.88
C PRO A 216 -8.12 -6.43 16.34
N ALA A 217 -9.29 -6.70 16.92
CA ALA A 217 -9.61 -6.31 18.29
C ALA A 217 -8.67 -6.94 19.33
N ASN A 218 -8.13 -8.12 19.05
CA ASN A 218 -7.19 -8.83 19.92
C ASN A 218 -5.75 -8.32 19.81
N GLN A 219 -5.45 -7.39 18.90
CA GLN A 219 -4.11 -6.84 18.67
C GLN A 219 -3.02 -7.93 18.51
N ASP A 220 -3.34 -9.04 17.85
CA ASP A 220 -2.38 -10.12 17.62
C ASP A 220 -1.13 -9.56 16.90
N PRO A 221 0.07 -9.63 17.52
CA PRO A 221 1.27 -9.04 16.95
C PRO A 221 1.74 -9.72 15.66
N ASN A 222 1.24 -10.93 15.36
CA ASN A 222 1.55 -11.67 14.13
C ASN A 222 0.58 -11.33 13.00
N ALA A 223 -0.57 -10.71 13.29
CA ALA A 223 -1.56 -10.38 12.28
C ALA A 223 -1.06 -9.27 11.37
N LEU A 224 -1.19 -9.46 10.05
CA LEU A 224 -0.85 -8.45 9.04
C LEU A 224 -1.53 -7.12 9.36
N MET A 225 -2.81 -7.17 9.72
CA MET A 225 -3.64 -6.01 10.05
C MET A 225 -3.33 -5.39 11.43
N TRP A 226 -2.23 -5.76 12.08
CA TRP A 226 -1.70 -5.08 13.26
C TRP A 226 -0.21 -4.79 13.07
N THR A 227 0.68 -5.27 13.93
CA THR A 227 2.13 -5.10 13.79
C THR A 227 2.79 -6.20 12.96
N GLY A 228 2.04 -7.25 12.59
CA GLY A 228 2.57 -8.41 11.88
C GLY A 228 3.14 -8.08 10.52
N TYR A 229 2.77 -6.96 9.90
CA TYR A 229 3.40 -6.50 8.65
C TYR A 229 4.93 -6.39 8.74
N THR A 230 5.48 -6.16 9.94
CA THR A 230 6.93 -6.14 10.19
C THR A 230 7.58 -7.52 10.08
N LEU A 231 6.79 -8.59 10.18
CA LEU A 231 7.20 -9.99 10.08
C LEU A 231 7.01 -10.57 8.67
N TYR A 232 6.46 -9.79 7.72
CA TYR A 232 6.22 -10.27 6.35
C TYR A 232 7.48 -10.95 5.77
N PRO A 233 7.35 -12.13 5.11
CA PRO A 233 6.10 -12.81 4.75
C PRO A 233 5.54 -13.75 5.84
N ASN A 234 6.15 -13.82 7.02
CA ASN A 234 5.80 -14.77 8.08
C ASN A 234 4.62 -14.33 8.98
N CYS A 235 3.91 -13.28 8.60
CA CYS A 235 2.69 -12.83 9.28
C CYS A 235 1.47 -13.67 8.90
N ILE A 236 0.37 -13.47 9.61
CA ILE A 236 -0.88 -14.20 9.40
C ILE A 236 -2.04 -13.27 9.00
N LEU A 237 -3.05 -13.85 8.36
CA LEU A 237 -4.41 -13.32 8.36
C LEU A 237 -5.20 -14.04 9.45
N ASN A 238 -5.92 -13.30 10.28
CA ASN A 238 -6.85 -13.90 11.22
C ASN A 238 -8.05 -14.50 10.47
N ASP A 239 -8.79 -15.40 11.11
CA ASP A 239 -9.92 -16.06 10.44
C ASP A 239 -11.03 -15.07 10.04
N SER A 240 -11.22 -13.98 10.80
CA SER A 240 -12.11 -12.87 10.43
C SER A 240 -11.65 -12.15 9.15
N ASP A 241 -10.33 -11.98 8.98
CA ASP A 241 -9.76 -11.34 7.80
C ASP A 241 -9.98 -12.23 6.59
N LYS A 242 -9.66 -13.53 6.72
CA LYS A 242 -9.89 -14.52 5.67
C LYS A 242 -11.36 -14.59 5.26
N ALA A 243 -12.30 -14.55 6.21
CA ALA A 243 -13.73 -14.56 5.92
C ALA A 243 -14.14 -13.31 5.11
N THR A 244 -13.64 -12.13 5.49
CA THR A 244 -13.90 -10.88 4.78
C THR A 244 -13.34 -10.91 3.35
N LEU A 245 -12.10 -11.36 3.18
CA LEU A 245 -11.47 -11.43 1.86
C LEU A 245 -12.11 -12.48 0.96
N ASN A 246 -12.50 -13.65 1.48
CA ASN A 246 -13.18 -14.68 0.69
C ASN A 246 -14.54 -14.24 0.13
N ALA A 247 -15.20 -13.30 0.81
CA ALA A 247 -16.45 -12.66 0.39
C ALA A 247 -16.22 -11.40 -0.46
N ASN A 248 -14.99 -10.90 -0.56
CA ASN A 248 -14.67 -9.68 -1.29
C ASN A 248 -14.65 -9.94 -2.81
N LYS A 249 -15.39 -9.14 -3.58
CA LYS A 249 -15.49 -9.27 -5.05
C LYS A 249 -14.17 -9.10 -5.81
N PHE A 250 -13.16 -8.49 -5.20
CA PHE A 250 -11.83 -8.34 -5.79
C PHE A 250 -11.00 -9.63 -5.66
N PHE A 251 -11.43 -10.62 -4.86
CA PHE A 251 -10.75 -11.89 -4.66
C PHE A 251 -11.47 -13.03 -5.40
N TYR A 252 -10.92 -13.46 -6.52
CA TYR A 252 -11.48 -14.53 -7.36
C TYR A 252 -10.40 -15.42 -7.99
#